data_AF-A0AAD5I6R6-F1
#
_entry.id   AF-A0AAD5I6R6-F1
#
_cell.length_a   1.000
_cell.length_b   1.000
_cell.length_c   1.000
_cell.angle_alpha   90.00
_cell.angle_beta   90.00
_cell.angle_gamma   90.00
#
_symmetry.space_group_name_H-M   'P 1'
#
loop_
_entity.id
_entity.type
_entity.pdbx_description
1 polymer ?
#
loop_
_entity_poly.entity_id
_entity_poly.type
_entity_poly.pdbx_seq_one_letter_code
_entity_poly.pdbx_strand_id
1 'polypeptide(L)'
;MSKDKLSKEYVDRVDQFLAFASAHTTDSELMRCLCQSCANLKFKTPREIKYHLLSKGIDQRYTSWIWHGEVTYTRGYTSGKATFVEPSTYKDIANMVEMVQDAFELSKENLKLFQNLLEDAEKPL
;
A
#
# COMPACT_ATOMS: atom_id res chain seq x y z
N MET A 1 9.42 -14.08 17.61
CA MET A 1 9.58 -12.93 18.54
C MET A 1 8.64 -11.83 18.10
N SER A 2 7.49 -11.69 18.76
CA SER A 2 6.56 -10.59 18.48
C SER A 2 7.16 -9.32 19.07
N LYS A 3 7.77 -8.47 18.23
CA LYS A 3 8.20 -7.14 18.65
C LYS A 3 6.96 -6.37 19.08
N ASP A 4 7.01 -5.75 20.25
CA ASP A 4 5.89 -5.00 20.79
C ASP A 4 5.58 -3.81 19.86
N LYS A 5 4.44 -3.88 19.16
CA LYS A 5 4.01 -2.88 18.16
C LYS A 5 3.62 -1.55 18.81
N LEU A 6 3.56 -1.51 20.14
CA LEU A 6 3.34 -0.30 20.93
C LEU A 6 4.61 0.15 21.67
N SER A 7 5.75 -0.52 21.43
CA SER A 7 7.02 -0.02 21.92
C SER A 7 7.29 1.39 21.37
N LYS A 8 7.89 2.24 22.21
CA LYS A 8 8.28 3.60 21.83
C LYS A 8 9.13 3.60 20.55
N GLU A 9 10.08 2.66 20.45
CA GLU A 9 10.93 2.53 19.26
C GLU A 9 10.13 2.27 17.99
N TYR A 10 9.13 1.40 18.03
CA TYR A 10 8.30 1.10 16.86
C TYR A 10 7.44 2.31 16.47
N VAL A 11 6.80 2.97 17.44
CA VAL A 11 6.00 4.17 17.21
C VAL A 11 6.84 5.29 16.60
N ASP A 12 8.02 5.55 17.16
CA ASP A 12 8.95 6.58 16.68
C ASP A 12 9.39 6.29 15.23
N ARG A 13 9.67 5.02 14.89
CA ARG A 13 10.01 4.61 13.50
C ARG A 13 8.82 4.76 12.54
N VAL A 14 7.59 4.48 12.99
CA VAL A 14 6.38 4.69 12.19
C VAL A 14 6.19 6.18 11.89
N ASP A 15 6.42 7.06 12.87
CA ASP A 15 6.32 8.50 12.68
C ASP A 15 7.39 9.04 11.72
N GLN A 16 8.63 8.54 11.82
CA GLN A 16 9.70 8.87 10.87
C GLN A 16 9.35 8.42 9.44
N PHE A 17 8.80 7.22 9.29
CA PHE A 17 8.34 6.72 7.99
C PHE A 17 7.27 7.63 7.40
N LEU A 18 6.26 8.02 8.19
CA LEU A 18 5.17 8.88 7.71
C LEU A 18 5.67 10.28 7.32
N ALA A 19 6.58 10.86 8.10
CA ALA A 19 7.21 12.13 7.76
C ALA A 19 8.00 12.04 6.44
N PHE A 20 8.79 10.98 6.26
CA PHE A 20 9.54 10.76 5.04
C PHE A 20 8.63 10.59 3.83
N ALA A 21 7.64 9.69 3.92
CA ALA A 21 6.71 9.43 2.83
C ALA A 21 5.88 10.67 2.45
N SER A 22 5.47 11.47 3.45
CA SER A 22 4.71 12.70 3.20
C SER A 22 5.53 13.77 2.48
N ALA A 23 6.85 13.78 2.67
CA ALA A 23 7.75 14.71 1.97
C ALA A 23 8.02 14.29 0.51
N HIS A 24 7.79 13.03 0.15
CA HIS A 24 8.13 12.46 -1.16
C HIS A 24 6.91 12.03 -1.99
N THR A 25 5.69 12.21 -1.47
CA THR A 25 4.45 11.99 -2.23
C THR A 25 4.07 13.26 -3.00
N THR A 26 3.54 13.09 -4.21
CA THR A 26 2.94 14.19 -5.00
C THR A 26 1.57 14.60 -4.48
N ASP A 27 0.89 13.70 -3.77
CA ASP A 27 -0.41 13.94 -3.13
C ASP A 27 -0.22 13.87 -1.61
N SER A 28 -0.31 15.02 -0.94
CA SER A 28 -0.06 15.13 0.50
C SER A 28 -1.22 14.60 1.35
N GLU A 29 -2.42 14.43 0.78
CA GLU A 29 -3.58 14.01 1.55
C GLU A 29 -3.67 12.49 1.68
N LEU A 30 -3.23 11.76 0.65
CA LEU A 30 -3.35 10.31 0.56
C LEU A 30 -2.04 9.66 0.11
N MET A 31 -1.64 8.61 0.82
CA MET A 31 -0.46 7.80 0.47
C MET A 31 -0.76 6.30 0.63
N ARG A 32 0.07 5.45 0.03
CA ARG A 32 -0.13 3.98 0.08
C ARG A 32 0.09 3.44 1.49
N CYS A 33 -0.79 2.56 1.95
CA CYS A 33 -0.70 1.94 3.26
C CYS A 33 0.12 0.63 3.24
N LEU A 34 1.23 0.60 3.97
CA LEU A 34 2.14 -0.56 4.08
C LEU A 34 1.66 -1.64 5.05
N CYS A 35 0.47 -1.52 5.64
CA CYS A 35 0.04 -2.50 6.61
C CYS A 35 -0.26 -3.85 5.94
N GLN A 36 -0.17 -4.95 6.71
CA GLN A 36 -0.40 -6.30 6.20
C GLN A 36 -1.75 -6.49 5.49
N SER A 37 -2.80 -5.77 5.91
CA SER A 37 -4.11 -5.85 5.25
C SER A 37 -4.22 -5.05 3.96
N CYS A 38 -3.42 -3.98 3.83
CA CYS A 38 -3.52 -3.06 2.70
C CYS A 38 -2.47 -3.36 1.62
N ALA A 39 -1.31 -3.91 1.99
CA ALA A 39 -0.27 -4.38 1.08
C ALA A 39 0.13 -3.37 -0.02
N ASN A 40 0.18 -2.08 0.31
CA ASN A 40 0.44 -0.96 -0.62
C ASN A 40 -0.61 -0.74 -1.74
N LEU A 41 -1.75 -1.43 -1.66
CA LEU A 41 -2.82 -1.32 -2.66
C LEU A 41 -3.86 -0.24 -2.31
N LYS A 42 -3.93 0.17 -1.05
CA LYS A 42 -4.92 1.14 -0.57
C LYS A 42 -4.27 2.48 -0.22
N PHE A 43 -4.86 3.55 -0.73
CA PHE A 43 -4.57 4.93 -0.35
C PHE A 43 -5.32 5.29 0.92
N LYS A 44 -4.61 5.91 1.85
CA LYS A 44 -5.09 6.27 3.19
C LYS A 44 -4.44 7.56 3.64
N THR A 45 -5.10 8.27 4.55
CA THR A 45 -4.48 9.44 5.18
C THR A 45 -3.31 9.02 6.08
N PRO A 46 -2.30 9.87 6.31
CA PRO A 46 -1.18 9.55 7.20
C PRO A 46 -1.64 9.09 8.60
N ARG A 47 -2.72 9.70 9.11
CA ARG A 47 -3.34 9.34 10.39
C ARG A 47 -3.89 7.91 10.38
N GLU A 48 -4.63 7.51 9.34
CA GLU A 48 -5.14 6.14 9.21
C GLU A 48 -4.02 5.12 9.03
N ILE A 49 -2.96 5.50 8.29
CA ILE A 49 -1.80 4.62 8.10
C ILE A 49 -1.11 4.39 9.43
N LYS A 50 -0.85 5.44 10.23
CA LYS A 50 -0.31 5.29 11.59
C LYS A 50 -1.11 4.26 12.38
N TYR A 51 -2.43 4.43 12.43
CA TYR A 51 -3.32 3.51 13.14
C TYR A 51 -3.21 2.08 12.61
N HIS A 52 -3.21 1.88 11.29
CA HIS A 52 -3.04 0.57 10.67
C HIS A 52 -1.68 -0.07 10.97
N LEU A 53 -0.58 0.69 10.93
CA LEU A 53 0.76 0.18 11.19
C LEU A 53 0.93 -0.24 12.66
N LEU A 54 0.27 0.45 13.60
CA LEU A 54 0.28 0.10 15.02
C LEU A 54 -0.62 -1.11 15.32
N SER A 55 -1.82 -1.18 14.73
CA SER A 55 -2.79 -2.25 15.00
C SER A 55 -2.50 -3.53 14.23
N LYS A 56 -2.30 -3.43 12.91
CA LYS A 56 -2.14 -4.57 11.99
C LYS A 56 -0.67 -4.92 11.77
N GLY A 57 0.23 -3.93 11.86
CA GLY A 57 1.65 -4.10 11.60
C GLY A 57 2.02 -3.86 10.15
N ILE A 58 3.29 -3.55 9.92
CA ILE A 58 3.90 -3.36 8.59
C ILE A 58 4.03 -4.72 7.88
N ASP A 59 3.80 -4.74 6.56
CA ASP A 59 4.21 -5.86 5.71
C ASP A 59 5.74 -5.87 5.58
N GLN A 60 6.38 -6.79 6.29
CA GLN A 60 7.84 -6.91 6.35
C GLN A 60 8.49 -7.28 5.00
N ARG A 61 7.69 -7.73 4.02
CA ARG A 61 8.18 -8.01 2.66
C ARG A 61 8.40 -6.73 1.86
N TYR A 62 7.79 -5.62 2.28
CA TYR A 62 7.97 -4.34 1.63
C TYR A 62 9.23 -3.64 2.16
N THR A 63 10.39 -4.10 1.66
CA THR A 63 11.71 -3.63 2.09
C THR A 63 12.27 -2.49 1.24
N SER A 64 11.65 -2.21 0.09
CA SER A 64 12.06 -1.14 -0.82
C SER A 64 10.92 -0.17 -1.01
N TRP A 65 11.13 1.10 -0.67
CA TRP A 65 10.10 2.12 -0.66
C TRP A 65 9.95 2.79 -2.03
N ILE A 66 9.79 1.97 -3.07
CA ILE A 66 9.63 2.39 -4.47
C ILE A 66 8.48 3.38 -4.65
N TRP A 67 7.43 3.26 -3.82
CA TRP A 67 6.27 4.16 -3.84
C TRP A 67 6.37 5.36 -2.88
N HIS A 68 7.44 5.46 -2.08
CA HIS A 68 7.59 6.51 -1.07
C HIS A 68 8.94 7.24 -1.18
N GLY A 69 9.58 7.19 -2.35
CA GLY A 69 10.74 8.03 -2.67
C GLY A 69 12.11 7.44 -2.31
N GLU A 70 12.21 6.15 -1.95
CA GLU A 70 13.52 5.53 -1.82
C GLU A 70 14.13 5.31 -3.20
N VAL A 71 15.26 5.98 -3.46
CA VAL A 71 16.03 5.80 -4.69
C VAL A 71 16.70 4.43 -4.63
N THR A 72 16.15 3.47 -5.35
CA THR A 72 16.76 2.15 -5.50
C THR A 72 17.87 2.20 -6.54
N TYR A 73 19.12 2.22 -6.10
CA TYR A 73 20.26 1.97 -6.98
C TYR A 73 20.25 0.48 -7.33
N THR A 74 19.73 0.13 -8.50
CA THR A 74 19.97 -1.20 -9.04
C THR A 74 21.46 -1.30 -9.39
N ARG A 75 22.23 -1.92 -8.50
CA ARG A 75 23.60 -2.35 -8.82
C ARG A 75 23.47 -3.48 -9.82
N GLY A 76 23.42 -3.15 -11.10
CA GLY A 76 23.41 -4.12 -12.18
C GLY A 76 24.57 -5.10 -12.00
N TYR A 77 24.28 -6.39 -12.10
CA TYR A 77 25.28 -7.48 -12.08
C TYR A 77 26.22 -7.45 -13.31
N THR A 78 26.03 -6.50 -14.23
CA THR A 78 26.93 -6.24 -15.34
C THR A 78 27.82 -5.05 -14.99
N SER A 79 29.05 -5.36 -14.57
CA SER A 79 30.22 -4.49 -14.59
C SER A 79 29.96 -2.97 -14.63
N GLY A 80 29.89 -2.37 -13.44
CA GLY A 80 30.40 -1.01 -13.22
C GLY A 80 29.57 0.20 -13.67
N LYS A 81 28.27 0.09 -14.00
CA LYS A 81 27.42 1.29 -14.16
C LYS A 81 26.09 1.15 -13.43
N ALA A 82 25.82 2.07 -12.51
CA ALA A 82 24.52 2.24 -11.88
C ALA A 82 23.53 2.73 -12.95
N THR A 83 22.57 1.89 -13.33
CA THR A 83 21.48 2.28 -14.23
C THR A 83 20.37 2.91 -13.40
N PHE A 84 20.14 4.19 -13.60
CA PHE A 84 18.93 4.86 -13.12
C PHE A 84 17.73 4.22 -13.83
N VAL A 85 16.86 3.53 -13.07
CA VAL A 85 15.59 3.04 -13.64
C VAL A 85 14.69 4.25 -13.82
N GLU A 86 14.42 4.57 -15.08
CA GLU A 86 13.68 5.74 -15.52
C GLU A 86 12.27 5.80 -14.87
N PRO A 87 11.79 6.97 -14.41
CA PRO A 87 10.48 7.16 -13.77
C PRO A 87 9.29 6.66 -14.61
N SER A 88 9.43 6.60 -15.92
CA SER A 88 8.40 6.18 -16.88
C SER A 88 7.97 4.71 -16.67
N THR A 89 8.91 3.78 -16.41
CA THR A 89 8.57 2.36 -16.17
C THR A 89 7.74 2.17 -14.89
N TYR A 90 8.00 2.98 -13.85
CA TYR A 90 7.23 2.93 -12.61
C TYR A 90 5.81 3.42 -12.79
N LYS A 91 5.60 4.41 -13.66
CA LYS A 91 4.27 4.94 -13.94
C LYS A 91 3.38 3.90 -14.61
N ASP A 92 3.92 3.13 -15.57
CA ASP A 92 3.17 2.08 -16.26
C ASP A 92 2.76 0.94 -15.31
N ILE A 93 3.67 0.52 -14.43
CA ILE A 93 3.36 -0.50 -13.40
C ILE A 93 2.32 0.03 -12.40
N ALA A 94 2.42 1.30 -12.00
CA ALA A 94 1.43 1.93 -11.10
C ALA A 94 0.02 1.88 -11.69
N ASN A 95 -0.09 2.26 -12.96
CA ASN A 95 -1.36 2.32 -13.67
C ASN A 95 -1.98 0.92 -13.81
N MET A 96 -1.17 -0.11 -14.13
CA MET A 96 -1.67 -1.49 -14.21
C MET A 96 -2.20 -2.00 -12.86
N VAL A 97 -1.50 -1.70 -11.76
CA VAL A 97 -1.94 -2.10 -10.41
C VAL A 97 -3.26 -1.42 -10.03
N GLU A 98 -3.43 -0.15 -10.38
CA GLU A 98 -4.66 0.62 -10.14
C GLU A 98 -5.84 0.01 -10.90
N MET A 99 -5.70 -0.24 -12.20
CA MET A 99 -6.75 -0.83 -13.03
C MET A 99 -7.21 -2.21 -12.52
N VAL A 100 -6.26 -3.08 -12.13
CA VAL A 100 -6.60 -4.42 -11.58
C VAL A 100 -7.30 -4.29 -10.22
N GLN A 101 -6.87 -3.34 -9.40
CA GLN A 101 -7.45 -3.12 -8.08
C GLN A 101 -8.89 -2.59 -8.15
N ASP A 102 -9.18 -1.70 -9.09
CA ASP A 102 -10.53 -1.17 -9.32
C ASP A 102 -11.47 -2.26 -9.84
N ALA A 103 -11.01 -3.05 -10.81
CA ALA A 103 -11.77 -4.20 -11.32
C ALA A 103 -12.13 -5.20 -10.22
N PHE A 104 -11.21 -5.45 -9.29
CA PHE A 104 -11.45 -6.34 -8.14
C PHE A 104 -12.52 -5.79 -7.18
N GLU A 105 -12.50 -4.49 -6.87
CA GLU A 105 -13.52 -3.89 -5.99
C GLU A 105 -14.90 -3.86 -6.65
N LEU A 106 -14.98 -3.54 -7.94
CA LEU A 106 -16.24 -3.63 -8.71
C LEU A 106 -16.79 -5.06 -8.70
N SER A 107 -15.91 -6.07 -8.84
CA SER A 107 -16.33 -7.46 -8.74
C SER A 107 -16.91 -7.81 -7.37
N LYS A 108 -16.35 -7.26 -6.29
CA LYS A 108 -16.81 -7.51 -4.92
C LYS A 108 -18.16 -6.87 -4.64
N GLU A 109 -18.39 -5.66 -5.15
CA GLU A 109 -19.70 -5.00 -5.07
C GLU A 109 -20.78 -5.77 -5.84
N ASN A 110 -20.46 -6.23 -7.06
CA ASN A 110 -21.35 -7.08 -7.84
C ASN A 110 -21.68 -8.40 -7.12
N LEU A 111 -20.71 -9.00 -6.43
CA LEU A 111 -20.93 -10.23 -5.66
C LEU A 111 -21.88 -10.00 -4.49
N LYS A 112 -21.80 -8.84 -3.82
CA LYS A 112 -22.76 -8.45 -2.77
C LYS A 112 -24.15 -8.20 -3.33
N LEU A 113 -24.27 -7.52 -4.48
CA LEU A 113 -25.55 -7.30 -5.14
C LEU A 113 -26.23 -8.63 -5.49
N PHE A 114 -25.45 -9.58 -6.01
CA PHE A 114 -25.95 -10.92 -6.32
C PHE A 114 -26.42 -11.66 -5.06
N GLN A 115 -25.68 -11.58 -3.95
CA GLN A 115 -26.10 -12.18 -2.67
C GLN A 115 -27.42 -11.59 -2.17
N ASN A 116 -27.59 -10.26 -2.21
CA ASN A 116 -28.82 -9.62 -1.79
C ASN A 116 -30.02 -10.04 -2.66
N LEU A 117 -29.81 -10.20 -3.97
CA LEU A 117 -30.87 -10.67 -4.89
C LEU A 117 -31.30 -12.11 -4.58
N LEU A 118 -30.36 -12.98 -4.17
CA LEU A 118 -30.70 -14.33 -3.73
C LEU A 118 -31.49 -14.32 -2.43
N GLU A 119 -31.08 -13.51 -1.45
CA GLU A 119 -31.79 -13.40 -0.16
C GLU A 119 -33.21 -12.84 -0.31
N ASP A 120 -33.42 -11.87 -1.20
CA ASP A 120 -34.76 -11.30 -1.44
C ASP A 120 -35.67 -12.27 -2.21
N ALA A 121 -35.12 -13.12 -3.07
CA ALA A 121 -35.88 -14.17 -3.76
C ALA A 121 -36.32 -15.32 -2.83
N GLU A 122 -35.61 -15.52 -1.71
CA GLU A 122 -35.93 -16.54 -0.71
C GLU A 122 -36.94 -16.07 0.36
N LYS A 123 -37.24 -14.77 0.44
CA LYS A 123 -38.26 -14.26 1.36
C LYS A 123 -39.68 -14.60 0.83
N PRO A 124 -40.53 -15.24 1.63
CA PRO A 124 -41.92 -15.48 1.24
C PRO A 124 -42.69 -14.15 1.13
N LEU A 125 -43.65 -14.12 0.20
CA LEU A 125 -44.57 -13.00 -0.05
C LEU A 125 -45.42 -12.63 1.18
#